data_AF-A0A7W7CB58-F1
#
_entry.id   AF-A0A7W7CB58-F1
#
_cell.length_a   1.000
_cell.length_b   1.000
_cell.length_c   1.000
_cell.angle_alpha   90.00
_cell.angle_beta   90.00
_cell.angle_gamma   90.00
#
_symmetry.space_group_name_H-M   'P 1'
#
loop_
_entity.id
_entity.type
_entity.pdbx_description
1 polymer ?
#
loop_
_entity_poly.entity_id
_entity_poly.type
_entity_poly.pdbx_seq_one_letter_code
_entity_poly.pdbx_strand_id
1 'polypeptide(L)'
;MADRIELRIDHLVLDGVAQPHQVTEITEAVHAELTRLLTATPAGRWAPARRRRVVGRAVVTGRPGQLATAIAQSVHQAVRGGAE
;
A
#
# COMPACT_ATOMS: atom_id res chain seq x y z
N MET A 1 21.03 -9.23 12.76
CA MET A 1 19.94 -8.36 13.25
C MET A 1 18.90 -8.31 12.15
N ALA A 2 17.64 -8.62 12.42
CA ALA A 2 16.60 -8.46 11.42
C ALA A 2 16.30 -6.97 11.30
N ASP A 3 16.56 -6.39 10.13
CA ASP A 3 16.23 -5.01 9.86
C ASP A 3 14.70 -4.85 9.95
N ARG A 4 14.25 -4.13 10.98
CA ARG A 4 12.82 -3.88 11.20
C ARG A 4 12.37 -2.83 10.19
N ILE A 5 11.36 -3.20 9.39
CA ILE A 5 10.74 -2.29 8.43
C ILE A 5 9.41 -1.84 9.01
N GLU A 6 9.28 -0.55 9.26
CA GLU A 6 8.05 0.09 9.73
C GLU A 6 7.52 1.01 8.63
N LEU A 7 6.22 0.91 8.35
CA LEU A 7 5.52 1.77 7.41
C LEU A 7 4.38 2.48 8.14
N ARG A 8 4.49 3.81 8.28
CA ARG A 8 3.46 4.65 8.88
C ARG A 8 2.75 5.45 7.80
N ILE A 9 1.44 5.28 7.67
CA ILE A 9 0.60 6.08 6.78
C ILE A 9 -0.09 7.13 7.65
N ASP A 10 0.42 8.35 7.61
CA ASP A 10 -0.11 9.46 8.41
C ASP A 10 -1.42 9.99 7.84
N HIS A 11 -1.63 9.85 6.53
CA HIS A 11 -2.79 10.40 5.85
C HIS A 11 -3.14 9.60 4.58
N LEU A 12 -4.43 9.30 4.39
CA LEU A 12 -4.98 8.68 3.19
C LEU A 12 -6.15 9.53 2.69
N VAL A 13 -6.02 10.09 1.49
CA VAL A 13 -7.08 10.87 0.83
C VAL A 13 -7.78 10.00 -0.20
N LEU A 14 -9.10 9.83 -0.05
CA LEU A 14 -9.94 9.03 -0.92
C LEU A 14 -11.01 9.92 -1.59
N ASP A 15 -10.57 10.86 -2.41
CA ASP A 15 -11.49 11.78 -3.11
C ASP A 15 -12.14 11.11 -4.32
N GLY A 16 -13.48 11.12 -4.39
CA GLY A 16 -14.26 10.56 -5.48
C GLY A 16 -14.20 9.03 -5.68
N VAL A 17 -13.45 8.30 -4.84
CA VAL A 17 -13.21 6.84 -5.01
C VAL A 17 -13.80 5.98 -3.89
N ALA A 18 -14.26 6.60 -2.80
CA ALA A 18 -14.87 5.93 -1.65
C ALA A 18 -16.04 6.74 -1.09
N GLN A 19 -17.06 6.04 -0.60
CA GLN A 19 -18.13 6.65 0.18
C GLN A 19 -17.68 6.83 1.64
N PRO A 20 -18.22 7.81 2.40
CA PRO A 20 -17.80 8.05 3.79
C PRO A 20 -17.90 6.82 4.70
N HIS A 21 -18.92 5.99 4.53
CA HIS A 21 -19.11 4.77 5.32
C HIS A 21 -18.10 3.66 5.00
N GLN A 22 -17.40 3.75 3.87
CA GLN A 22 -16.41 2.75 3.43
C GLN A 22 -14.99 3.08 3.92
N VAL A 23 -14.76 4.28 4.46
CA VAL A 23 -13.40 4.76 4.79
C VAL A 23 -12.71 3.86 5.82
N THR A 24 -13.41 3.47 6.88
CA THR A 24 -12.87 2.58 7.90
C THR A 24 -12.52 1.21 7.32
N GLU A 25 -13.44 0.60 6.57
CA GLU A 25 -13.23 -0.70 5.91
C GLU A 25 -12.02 -0.66 4.97
N ILE A 26 -11.90 0.39 4.15
CA ILE A 26 -10.77 0.56 3.23
C ILE A 26 -9.46 0.70 4.01
N THR A 27 -9.46 1.49 5.08
CA THR A 27 -8.26 1.73 5.89
C THR A 27 -7.77 0.44 6.55
N GLU A 28 -8.66 -0.31 7.17
CA GLU A 28 -8.35 -1.59 7.78
C GLU A 28 -7.85 -2.61 6.75
N ALA A 29 -8.52 -2.69 5.59
CA ALA A 29 -8.12 -3.57 4.51
C ALA A 29 -6.74 -3.21 3.93
N VAL A 30 -6.44 -1.91 3.78
CA VAL A 30 -5.10 -1.44 3.37
C VAL A 30 -4.05 -1.86 4.39
N HIS A 31 -4.33 -1.67 5.68
CA HIS A 31 -3.39 -2.01 6.75
C HIS A 31 -3.12 -3.51 6.82
N ALA A 32 -4.17 -4.34 6.72
CA ALA A 32 -4.05 -5.79 6.69
C ALA A 32 -3.22 -6.27 5.49
N GLU A 33 -3.51 -5.76 4.29
CA GLU A 33 -2.80 -6.17 3.07
C GLU A 33 -1.35 -5.69 3.05
N LEU A 34 -1.06 -4.48 3.54
CA LEU A 34 0.32 -4.01 3.70
C LEU A 34 1.07 -4.88 4.70
N THR A 35 0.49 -5.19 5.86
CA THR A 35 1.11 -6.08 6.85
C THR A 35 1.48 -7.42 6.25
N ARG A 36 0.56 -8.01 5.47
CA ARG A 36 0.79 -9.26 4.74
C ARG A 36 1.96 -9.15 3.76
N LEU A 37 1.99 -8.11 2.93
CA LEU A 37 3.03 -7.90 1.92
C LEU A 37 4.41 -7.63 2.53
N LEU A 38 4.47 -6.82 3.58
CA LEU A 38 5.70 -6.52 4.31
C LEU A 38 6.28 -7.79 4.95
N THR A 39 5.44 -8.58 5.61
CA THR A 39 5.84 -9.83 6.29
C THR A 39 6.26 -10.91 5.29
N ALA A 40 5.62 -10.95 4.12
CA ALA A 40 5.95 -11.92 3.06
C ALA A 40 7.23 -11.58 2.28
N THR A 41 7.81 -10.38 2.45
CA THR A 41 8.99 -9.95 1.69
C THR A 41 10.29 -10.26 2.44
N PRO A 42 11.18 -11.13 1.90
CA PRO A 42 12.45 -11.45 2.54
C PRO A 42 13.36 -10.23 2.72
N ALA A 43 14.13 -10.19 3.81
CA ALA A 43 15.03 -9.07 4.14
C ALA A 43 16.00 -8.68 3.00
N GLY A 44 16.51 -9.64 2.22
CA GLY A 44 17.41 -9.38 1.11
C GLY A 44 16.76 -8.86 -0.18
N ARG A 45 15.42 -8.65 -0.20
CA ARG A 45 14.67 -8.17 -1.38
C ARG A 45 14.32 -6.69 -1.30
N TRP A 46 14.78 -6.00 -0.25
CA TRP A 46 14.57 -4.57 -0.03
C TRP A 46 15.68 -3.76 -0.69
N ALA A 47 15.30 -2.86 -1.58
CA ALA A 47 16.24 -1.92 -2.18
C ALA A 47 16.35 -0.64 -1.32
N PRO A 48 17.44 0.13 -1.46
CA PRO A 48 17.56 1.44 -0.81
C PRO A 48 16.39 2.35 -1.22
N ALA A 49 15.75 2.97 -0.23
CA ALA A 49 14.63 3.87 -0.48
C ALA A 49 15.09 5.12 -1.25
N ARG A 50 14.41 5.44 -2.36
CA ARG A 50 14.58 6.70 -3.09
C ARG A 50 13.22 7.37 -3.24
N ARG A 51 13.17 8.69 -3.02
CA ARG A 51 11.95 9.47 -3.27
C ARG A 51 11.62 9.38 -4.76
N ARG A 52 10.47 8.81 -5.10
CA ARG A 52 9.97 8.68 -6.47
C ARG A 52 8.46 8.76 -6.50
N ARG A 53 7.91 9.26 -7.61
CA ARG A 53 6.48 9.17 -7.90
C ARG A 53 6.22 7.81 -8.56
N VAL A 54 5.33 7.00 -7.98
CA VAL A 54 4.87 5.76 -8.60
C VAL A 54 3.52 6.02 -9.25
N VAL A 55 3.42 5.73 -10.55
CA VAL A 55 2.15 5.80 -11.27
C VAL A 55 1.40 4.51 -11.02
N GLY A 56 0.28 4.60 -10.31
CA GLY A 56 -0.59 3.45 -10.03
C GLY A 56 -1.38 3.02 -11.27
N ARG A 57 -1.81 1.75 -11.29
CA ARG A 57 -2.74 1.22 -12.30
C ARG A 57 -4.15 1.75 -12.03
N ALA A 58 -4.98 1.85 -13.09
CA ALA A 58 -6.40 2.15 -12.93
C ALA A 58 -7.06 1.14 -11.97
N VAL A 59 -7.84 1.66 -11.03
CA VAL A 59 -8.49 0.88 -9.98
C VAL A 59 -9.99 0.83 -10.23
N VAL A 60 -10.61 -0.33 -10.00
CA VAL A 60 -12.07 -0.47 -10.02
C VAL A 60 -12.63 0.18 -8.75
N THR A 61 -13.32 1.29 -8.91
CA THR A 61 -13.97 2.02 -7.81
C THR A 61 -15.27 1.33 -7.39
N GLY A 62 -15.70 1.51 -6.14
CA GLY A 62 -16.96 0.94 -5.62
C GLY A 62 -16.85 -0.46 -5.02
N ARG A 63 -15.65 -1.06 -4.98
CA ARG A 63 -15.36 -2.30 -4.23
C ARG A 63 -14.23 -2.06 -3.22
N PRO A 64 -14.54 -1.77 -1.95
CA PRO A 64 -13.58 -1.39 -0.91
C PRO A 64 -12.33 -2.28 -0.84
N GLY A 65 -12.51 -3.61 -0.80
CA GLY A 65 -11.39 -4.54 -0.73
C GLY A 65 -10.46 -4.52 -1.96
N GLN A 66 -11.00 -4.30 -3.17
CA GLN A 66 -10.18 -4.21 -4.38
C GLN A 66 -9.37 -2.91 -4.42
N LEU A 67 -10.00 -1.81 -3.99
CA LEU A 67 -9.32 -0.52 -3.85
C LEU A 67 -8.19 -0.61 -2.81
N ALA A 68 -8.47 -1.20 -1.65
CA ALA A 68 -7.48 -1.41 -0.61
C ALA A 68 -6.29 -2.26 -1.09
N THR A 69 -6.58 -3.34 -1.81
CA THR A 69 -5.54 -4.21 -2.40
C THR A 69 -4.65 -3.43 -3.38
N ALA A 70 -5.25 -2.64 -4.27
CA ALA A 70 -4.51 -1.84 -5.25
C ALA A 70 -3.62 -0.78 -4.58
N ILE A 71 -4.13 -0.11 -3.55
CA ILE A 71 -3.37 0.86 -2.74
C ILE A 71 -2.17 0.16 -2.08
N ALA A 72 -2.41 -0.94 -1.36
CA ALA A 72 -1.38 -1.66 -0.63
C ALA A 72 -0.27 -2.18 -1.57
N GLN A 73 -0.65 -2.73 -2.73
CA GLN A 73 0.32 -3.18 -3.73
C GLN A 73 1.15 -2.03 -4.30
N SER A 74 0.51 -0.90 -4.62
CA SER A 74 1.21 0.29 -5.14
C SER A 74 2.24 0.82 -4.14
N VAL A 75 1.84 0.94 -2.87
CA VAL A 75 2.73 1.38 -1.78
C VAL A 75 3.84 0.37 -1.54
N HIS A 76 3.53 -0.93 -1.49
CA HIS A 76 4.54 -1.98 -1.31
C HIS A 76 5.60 -1.96 -2.42
N GLN A 77 5.19 -1.84 -3.69
CA GLN A 77 6.11 -1.71 -4.82
C GLN A 77 6.96 -0.44 -4.71
N ALA A 78 6.34 0.67 -4.30
CA ALA A 78 7.05 1.94 -4.11
C ALA A 78 8.19 1.79 -3.11
N VAL A 79 7.93 1.18 -1.95
CA VAL A 79 8.88 1.02 -0.83
C VAL A 79 9.92 -0.07 -1.12
N ARG A 80 9.52 -1.17 -1.77
CA ARG A 80 10.46 -2.25 -2.14
C ARG A 80 11.50 -1.80 -3.19
N GLY A 81 11.23 -0.71 -3.91
CA GLY A 81 12.14 -0.12 -4.89
C GLY A 81 11.99 -0.65 -6.32
N GLY A 82 10.92 -1.40 -6.62
CA GLY A 82 10.67 -1.91 -7.98
C GLY A 82 10.12 -0.83 -8.91
N ALA A 83 10.92 -0.35 -9.86
CA ALA A 83 10.40 0.07 -11.16
C ALA A 83 11.29 -0.57 -12.22
N GLU A 84 10.62 -1.26 -13.13
CA GLU A 84 11.09 -2.05 -14.27
C GLU A 84 11.47 -3.50 -13.96
#